data_AF-A0A7S3VAS7-F1
#
_entry.id   AF-A0A7S3VAS7-F1
#
_cell.length_a   1.000
_cell.length_b   1.000
_cell.length_c   1.000
_cell.angle_alpha   90.00
_cell.angle_beta   90.00
_cell.angle_gamma   90.00
#
_symmetry.space_group_name_H-M   'P 1'
#
loop_
_entity.id
_entity.type
_entity.pdbx_description
1 polymer ?
#
loop_
_entity_poly.entity_id
_entity_poly.type
_entity_poly.pdbx_seq_one_letter_code
_entity_poly.pdbx_strand_id
1 'polypeptide(L)'
;MPFHTEEHLRGRAAKELELLVEGSTLFGRMPPEIPTFSLAECHAGPMLGSGGFSHVYEVSRFDISGTTTVLDEDITKQGKKYLSSNVLKNGQSRYAIKALKNDTLRKAKSNKEEVQGQFVAGVMDLALEVKFLSVLRHPHIVKMRGLASCHPCSESFFIILDRLYDTLKERVEKWSKISRKVSGVFSLILDKNGVKRKKFMANRICAAYEICSAIHYLHMNGIIYRDLKPENVGFDVRVRS
;
A
#
# COMPACT_ATOMS: atom_id res chain seq x y z
N MET A 1 37.52 -0.35 -5.30
CA MET A 1 36.26 -1.01 -5.70
C MET A 1 35.55 -0.11 -6.70
N PRO A 2 34.92 -0.64 -7.75
CA PRO A 2 34.28 0.21 -8.75
C PRO A 2 33.12 0.97 -8.11
N PHE A 3 33.12 2.28 -8.28
CA PHE A 3 31.98 3.12 -7.95
C PHE A 3 30.85 2.79 -8.94
N HIS A 4 29.79 2.14 -8.49
CA HIS A 4 28.65 1.85 -9.35
C HIS A 4 27.81 3.11 -9.53
N THR A 5 27.51 3.46 -10.79
CA THR A 5 26.58 4.54 -11.09
C THR A 5 25.16 4.14 -10.66
N GLU A 6 24.32 5.14 -10.37
CA GLU A 6 22.93 4.90 -10.01
C GLU A 6 22.16 4.15 -11.12
N GLU A 7 22.43 4.46 -12.38
CA GLU A 7 21.88 3.75 -13.53
C GLU A 7 22.28 2.27 -13.54
N HIS A 8 23.55 1.96 -13.25
CA HIS A 8 24.01 0.58 -13.13
C HIS A 8 23.29 -0.16 -11.99
N LEU A 9 23.10 0.47 -10.83
CA LEU A 9 22.39 -0.12 -9.70
C LEU A 9 20.92 -0.42 -10.03
N ARG A 10 20.24 0.49 -10.76
CA ARG A 10 18.87 0.27 -11.23
C ARG A 10 18.79 -0.83 -12.28
N GLY A 11 19.75 -0.89 -13.20
CA GLY A 11 19.86 -1.98 -14.17
C GLY A 11 20.04 -3.33 -13.48
N ARG A 12 20.83 -3.38 -12.41
CA ARG A 12 20.98 -4.56 -11.55
C ARG A 12 19.64 -4.95 -10.91
N ALA A 13 18.94 -3.99 -10.29
CA ALA A 13 17.63 -4.22 -9.69
C ALA A 13 16.60 -4.74 -10.70
N ALA A 14 16.58 -4.18 -11.91
CA ALA A 14 15.67 -4.60 -12.98
C ALA A 14 15.94 -6.03 -13.43
N LYS A 15 17.22 -6.39 -13.65
CA LYS A 15 17.61 -7.75 -14.00
C LYS A 15 17.26 -8.76 -12.90
N GLU A 16 17.55 -8.42 -11.65
CA GLU A 16 17.19 -9.27 -10.50
C GLU A 16 15.66 -9.45 -10.38
N LEU A 17 14.89 -8.39 -10.60
CA LEU A 17 13.43 -8.44 -10.62
C LEU A 17 12.90 -9.34 -11.74
N GLU A 18 13.45 -9.23 -12.95
CA GLU A 18 13.08 -10.05 -14.11
C GLU A 18 13.30 -11.54 -13.83
N LEU A 19 14.48 -11.91 -13.33
CA LEU A 19 14.80 -13.29 -12.95
C LEU A 19 13.83 -13.85 -11.89
N LEU A 20 13.46 -13.05 -10.89
CA LEU A 20 12.48 -13.44 -9.87
C LEU A 20 11.08 -13.62 -10.44
N VAL A 21 10.71 -12.79 -11.42
CA VAL A 21 9.38 -12.83 -12.05
C VAL A 21 9.27 -14.02 -13.00
N GLU A 22 10.27 -14.25 -13.85
CA GLU A 22 10.33 -15.37 -14.80
C GLU A 22 10.39 -16.72 -14.10
N GLY A 23 11.12 -16.81 -12.98
CA GLY A 23 11.20 -18.03 -12.18
C GLY A 23 9.93 -18.34 -11.38
N SER A 24 8.91 -17.50 -11.42
CA SER A 24 7.71 -17.60 -10.58
C SER A 24 6.47 -17.98 -11.37
N THR A 25 5.75 -19.01 -10.91
CA THR A 25 4.44 -19.38 -11.45
C THR A 25 3.34 -18.39 -11.09
N LEU A 26 3.62 -17.42 -10.20
CA LEU A 26 2.62 -16.48 -9.68
C LEU A 26 2.35 -15.31 -10.65
N PHE A 27 3.39 -14.81 -11.32
CA PHE A 27 3.34 -13.54 -12.04
C PHE A 27 3.05 -13.65 -13.54
N GLY A 28 2.75 -14.85 -14.04
CA GLY A 28 2.46 -15.09 -15.47
C GLY A 28 1.10 -14.59 -15.97
N ARG A 29 0.25 -14.04 -15.09
CA ARG A 29 -1.02 -13.42 -15.50
C ARG A 29 -0.78 -11.95 -15.85
N MET A 30 -1.26 -11.51 -17.01
CA MET A 30 -1.26 -10.08 -17.31
C MET A 30 -2.01 -9.33 -16.21
N PRO A 31 -1.39 -8.28 -15.63
CA PRO A 31 -2.07 -7.46 -14.64
C PRO A 31 -3.32 -6.85 -15.28
N PRO A 32 -4.39 -6.57 -14.50
CA PRO A 32 -5.47 -5.74 -15.02
C PRO A 32 -4.86 -4.42 -15.50
N GLU A 33 -5.44 -3.82 -16.55
CA GLU A 33 -5.06 -2.47 -16.96
C GLU A 33 -5.25 -1.53 -15.76
N ILE A 34 -4.13 -1.01 -15.26
CA ILE A 34 -4.07 -0.10 -14.12
C ILE A 34 -3.67 1.26 -14.65
N PRO A 35 -4.41 2.33 -14.32
CA PRO A 35 -4.09 3.66 -14.82
C PRO A 35 -2.70 4.09 -14.34
N THR A 36 -1.90 4.58 -15.26
CA THR A 36 -0.54 5.08 -14.99
C THR A 36 -0.53 6.60 -14.92
N PHE A 37 0.28 7.18 -14.05
CA PHE A 37 0.33 8.62 -13.80
C PHE A 37 1.76 9.12 -13.87
N SER A 38 1.97 10.29 -14.45
CA SER A 38 3.21 11.03 -14.25
C SER A 38 3.24 11.61 -12.83
N LEU A 39 4.44 11.93 -12.34
CA LEU A 39 4.60 12.56 -11.03
C LEU A 39 3.88 13.91 -10.94
N ALA A 40 3.83 14.67 -12.05
CA ALA A 40 3.17 15.98 -12.11
C ALA A 40 1.64 15.88 -12.00
N GLU A 41 1.04 14.77 -12.40
CA GLU A 41 -0.41 14.54 -12.29
C GLU A 41 -0.85 14.25 -10.84
N CYS A 42 0.08 13.97 -9.92
CA CYS A 42 -0.22 13.50 -8.57
C CYS A 42 0.23 14.50 -7.50
N HIS A 43 -0.74 15.14 -6.82
CA HIS A 43 -0.42 16.07 -5.74
C HIS A 43 -0.42 15.38 -4.38
N ALA A 44 0.77 15.23 -3.79
CA ALA A 44 0.94 14.69 -2.45
C ALA A 44 0.46 15.68 -1.37
N GLY A 45 -0.25 15.17 -0.37
CA GLY A 45 -0.60 15.84 0.87
C GLY A 45 0.35 15.45 2.02
N PRO A 46 -0.14 15.45 3.27
CA PRO A 46 0.67 15.06 4.43
C PRO A 46 1.25 13.65 4.33
N MET A 47 2.40 13.44 4.98
CA MET A 47 2.97 12.11 5.16
C MET A 47 2.08 11.28 6.11
N LEU A 48 1.72 10.07 5.67
CA LEU A 48 0.89 9.13 6.40
C LEU A 48 1.71 8.09 7.16
N GLY A 49 2.90 7.76 6.65
CA GLY A 49 3.78 6.79 7.27
C GLY A 49 5.15 6.74 6.62
N SER A 50 6.11 6.20 7.36
CA SER A 50 7.48 5.94 6.90
C SER A 50 7.84 4.49 7.17
N GLY A 51 8.34 3.80 6.15
CA GLY A 51 8.84 2.43 6.23
C GLY A 51 10.35 2.35 6.10
N GLY A 52 10.86 1.13 5.92
CA GLY A 52 12.29 0.85 5.74
C GLY A 52 12.90 1.65 4.59
N PHE A 53 12.28 1.57 3.40
CA PHE A 53 12.79 2.19 2.16
C PHE A 53 11.88 3.26 1.56
N SER A 54 10.61 3.31 1.96
CA SER A 54 9.58 4.13 1.32
C SER A 54 8.87 5.04 2.31
N HIS A 55 8.31 6.13 1.78
CA HIS A 55 7.33 6.97 2.46
C HIS A 55 5.97 6.78 1.81
N VAL A 56 4.92 7.00 2.61
CA VAL A 56 3.53 7.00 2.17
C VAL A 56 2.96 8.38 2.41
N TYR A 57 2.37 8.98 1.39
CA TYR A 57 1.75 10.30 1.42
C TYR A 57 0.28 10.21 1.06
N GLU A 58 -0.51 11.13 1.58
CA GLU A 58 -1.89 11.33 1.13
C GLU A 58 -1.90 11.77 -0.34
N VAL A 59 -2.90 11.34 -1.12
CA VAL A 59 -3.20 12.00 -2.39
C VAL A 59 -4.22 13.09 -2.14
N SER A 60 -3.84 14.34 -2.36
CA SER A 60 -4.73 15.49 -2.18
C SER A 60 -5.62 15.72 -3.41
N ARG A 61 -5.04 15.65 -4.62
CA ARG A 61 -5.74 15.77 -5.90
C ARG A 61 -4.96 15.11 -7.02
N PHE A 62 -5.67 14.81 -8.11
CA PHE A 62 -5.08 14.43 -9.39
C PHE A 62 -5.30 15.54 -10.41
N ASP A 63 -4.24 15.98 -11.08
CA ASP A 63 -4.29 16.96 -12.16
C ASP A 63 -4.16 16.26 -13.51
N ILE A 64 -5.30 15.94 -14.12
CA ILE A 64 -5.38 15.18 -15.39
C ILE A 64 -5.69 16.10 -16.59
N SER A 65 -5.49 17.40 -16.42
CA SER A 65 -5.83 18.42 -17.43
C SER A 65 -4.95 18.33 -18.69
N GLY A 66 -3.71 17.86 -18.55
CA GLY A 66 -2.75 17.67 -19.65
C GLY A 66 -2.86 16.34 -20.41
N THR A 67 -3.85 15.48 -20.09
CA THR A 67 -4.01 14.19 -20.78
C THR A 67 -4.66 14.40 -22.16
N THR A 68 -3.84 14.78 -23.15
CA THR A 68 -4.26 15.07 -24.52
C THR A 68 -4.85 13.84 -25.23
N THR A 69 -5.80 14.09 -26.11
CA THR A 69 -6.73 13.21 -26.85
C THR A 69 -6.11 12.25 -27.88
N VAL A 70 -4.88 11.78 -27.69
CA VAL A 70 -4.23 10.91 -28.68
C VAL A 70 -4.25 9.48 -28.19
N LEU A 71 -5.28 8.73 -28.62
CA LEU A 71 -5.35 7.25 -28.74
C LEU A 71 -4.86 6.36 -27.56
N ASP A 72 -4.49 6.91 -26.41
CA ASP A 72 -4.21 6.15 -25.21
C ASP A 72 -5.51 5.53 -24.71
N GLU A 73 -5.54 4.20 -24.79
CA GLU A 73 -6.59 3.25 -24.43
C GLU A 73 -7.65 3.81 -23.46
N ASP A 74 -8.92 3.71 -23.90
CA ASP A 74 -10.11 4.25 -23.23
C ASP A 74 -10.14 3.93 -21.71
N ILE A 75 -9.59 2.78 -21.31
CA ILE A 75 -9.54 2.29 -19.93
C ILE A 75 -8.59 3.08 -19.04
N THR A 76 -7.39 3.47 -19.51
CA THR A 76 -6.45 4.28 -18.69
C THR A 76 -7.03 5.66 -18.44
N LYS A 77 -7.62 6.28 -19.46
CA LYS A 77 -8.26 7.60 -19.34
C LYS A 77 -9.49 7.55 -18.42
N GLN A 78 -10.32 6.52 -18.55
CA GLN A 78 -11.46 6.29 -17.65
C GLN A 78 -11.00 6.06 -16.20
N GLY A 79 -9.96 5.26 -15.99
CA GLY A 79 -9.37 5.00 -14.68
C GLY A 79 -8.83 6.27 -14.01
N LYS A 80 -8.07 7.08 -14.75
CA LYS A 80 -7.60 8.40 -14.30
C LYS A 80 -8.74 9.32 -13.89
N LYS A 81 -9.77 9.44 -14.75
CA LYS A 81 -10.95 10.25 -14.49
C LYS A 81 -11.70 9.77 -13.25
N TYR A 82 -11.89 8.45 -13.11
CA TYR A 82 -12.53 7.87 -11.94
C TYR A 82 -11.79 8.21 -10.65
N LEU A 83 -10.46 8.02 -10.62
CA LEU A 83 -9.63 8.32 -9.46
C LEU A 83 -9.67 9.82 -9.11
N SER A 84 -9.55 10.69 -10.11
CA SER A 84 -9.65 12.15 -9.93
C SER A 84 -11.00 12.57 -9.34
N SER A 85 -12.11 12.10 -9.93
CA SER A 85 -13.47 12.42 -9.44
C SER A 85 -13.81 11.79 -8.09
N ASN A 86 -13.08 10.74 -7.68
CA ASN A 86 -13.31 10.04 -6.43
C ASN A 86 -12.13 10.21 -5.46
N VAL A 87 -11.36 11.29 -5.52
CA VAL A 87 -10.22 11.46 -4.59
C VAL A 87 -10.67 11.56 -3.14
N LEU A 88 -11.84 12.16 -2.87
CA LEU A 88 -12.41 12.29 -1.53
C LEU A 88 -13.60 11.36 -1.30
N LYS A 89 -13.79 10.93 -0.04
CA LYS A 89 -15.03 10.36 0.49
C LYS A 89 -15.29 10.97 1.85
N ASN A 90 -16.46 11.59 2.02
CA ASN A 90 -16.83 12.29 3.26
C ASN A 90 -15.76 13.31 3.72
N GLY A 91 -15.17 14.03 2.77
CA GLY A 91 -14.11 15.02 3.04
C GLY A 91 -12.73 14.43 3.35
N GLN A 92 -12.56 13.11 3.32
CA GLN A 92 -11.27 12.46 3.58
C GLN A 92 -10.71 11.80 2.31
N SER A 93 -9.40 11.88 2.07
CA SER A 93 -8.79 11.30 0.87
C SER A 93 -8.89 9.77 0.86
N ARG A 94 -9.24 9.19 -0.29
CA ARG A 94 -9.36 7.74 -0.47
C ARG A 94 -8.05 7.07 -0.84
N TYR A 95 -7.04 7.85 -1.24
CA TYR A 95 -5.84 7.30 -1.86
C TYR A 95 -4.57 7.76 -1.15
N ALA A 96 -3.56 6.90 -1.23
CA ALA A 96 -2.22 7.17 -0.75
C ALA A 96 -1.21 6.87 -1.85
N ILE A 97 -0.10 7.60 -1.88
CA ILE A 97 1.04 7.34 -2.76
C ILE A 97 2.18 6.79 -1.92
N LYS A 98 2.72 5.65 -2.33
CA LYS A 98 3.95 5.07 -1.78
C LYS A 98 5.09 5.25 -2.78
N ALA A 99 6.20 5.81 -2.32
CA ALA A 99 7.39 6.06 -3.13
C ALA A 99 8.66 5.87 -2.30
N LEU A 100 9.81 5.66 -2.95
CA LEU A 100 11.10 5.63 -2.25
C LEU A 100 11.36 6.95 -1.52
N LYS A 101 11.86 6.89 -0.29
CA LYS A 101 12.22 8.10 0.45
C LYS A 101 13.57 8.65 -0.03
N ASN A 102 13.74 9.96 0.08
CA ASN A 102 14.97 10.66 -0.32
C ASN A 102 16.23 10.04 0.26
N ASP A 103 16.19 9.58 1.51
CA ASP A 103 17.33 8.93 2.15
C ASP A 103 17.71 7.62 1.45
N THR A 104 16.75 6.85 0.96
CA THR A 104 17.01 5.64 0.15
C THR A 104 17.62 6.02 -1.18
N LEU A 105 17.10 7.05 -1.86
CA LEU A 105 17.64 7.51 -3.14
C LEU A 105 19.09 8.00 -3.00
N ARG A 106 19.40 8.74 -1.93
CA ARG A 106 20.77 9.22 -1.65
C ARG A 106 21.78 8.10 -1.46
N LYS A 107 21.35 6.89 -1.04
CA LYS A 107 22.25 5.74 -0.87
C LYS A 107 22.86 5.26 -2.19
N ALA A 108 22.21 5.49 -3.33
CA ALA A 108 22.78 5.17 -4.64
C ALA A 108 24.12 5.90 -4.89
N LYS A 109 24.27 7.11 -4.34
CA LYS A 109 25.46 7.96 -4.49
C LYS A 109 26.58 7.63 -3.48
N SER A 110 26.40 6.62 -2.64
CA SER A 110 27.39 6.23 -1.65
C SER A 110 28.58 5.50 -2.28
N ASN A 111 29.78 5.70 -1.75
CA ASN A 111 30.97 4.94 -2.13
C ASN A 111 31.05 3.55 -1.48
N LYS A 112 30.10 3.22 -0.58
CA LYS A 112 30.06 1.93 0.12
C LYS A 112 29.09 0.99 -0.58
N GLU A 113 29.59 -0.15 -1.06
CA GLU A 113 28.80 -1.16 -1.77
C GLU A 113 27.60 -1.65 -0.95
N GLU A 114 27.79 -1.90 0.35
CA GLU A 114 26.69 -2.29 1.26
C GLU A 114 25.55 -1.25 1.27
N VAL A 115 25.90 0.04 1.25
CA VAL A 115 24.93 1.14 1.25
C VAL A 115 24.21 1.22 -0.10
N GLN A 116 24.93 1.06 -1.21
CA GLN A 116 24.31 0.94 -2.53
C GLN A 116 23.40 -0.30 -2.64
N GLY A 117 23.76 -1.40 -1.98
CA GLY A 117 22.93 -2.60 -1.84
C GLY A 117 21.59 -2.32 -1.17
N GLN A 118 21.55 -1.43 -0.17
CA GLN A 118 20.30 -1.00 0.46
C GLN A 118 19.40 -0.17 -0.49
N PHE A 119 19.99 0.59 -1.42
CA PHE A 119 19.22 1.26 -2.48
C PHE A 119 18.57 0.24 -3.41
N VAL A 120 19.35 -0.73 -3.90
CA VAL A 120 18.85 -1.81 -4.78
C VAL A 120 17.74 -2.59 -4.08
N ALA A 121 17.94 -2.97 -2.81
CA ALA A 121 16.91 -3.66 -2.03
C ALA A 121 15.61 -2.84 -1.92
N GLY A 122 15.71 -1.52 -1.69
CA GLY A 122 14.54 -0.65 -1.64
C GLY A 122 13.79 -0.54 -2.97
N VAL A 123 14.52 -0.42 -4.08
CA VAL A 123 13.94 -0.40 -5.44
C VAL A 123 13.22 -1.72 -5.73
N MET A 124 13.86 -2.84 -5.41
CA MET A 124 13.27 -4.17 -5.61
C MET A 124 12.05 -4.41 -4.74
N ASP A 125 12.07 -4.00 -3.46
CA ASP A 125 10.94 -4.15 -2.53
C ASP A 125 9.69 -3.45 -3.07
N LEU A 126 9.83 -2.21 -3.53
CA LEU A 126 8.74 -1.45 -4.12
C LEU A 126 8.24 -2.08 -5.44
N ALA A 127 9.15 -2.56 -6.29
CA ALA A 127 8.77 -3.19 -7.56
C ALA A 127 8.08 -4.55 -7.35
N LEU A 128 8.53 -5.36 -6.39
CA LEU A 128 7.90 -6.63 -6.03
C LEU A 128 6.52 -6.44 -5.42
N GLU A 129 6.32 -5.38 -4.63
CA GLU A 129 4.99 -5.02 -4.11
C GLU A 129 3.98 -4.82 -5.26
N VAL A 130 4.37 -4.17 -6.35
CA VAL A 130 3.53 -4.05 -7.55
C VAL A 130 3.22 -5.40 -8.17
N LYS A 131 4.23 -6.28 -8.30
CA LYS A 131 4.04 -7.61 -8.88
C LYS A 131 3.09 -8.47 -8.04
N PHE A 132 3.18 -8.41 -6.72
CA PHE A 132 2.21 -9.09 -5.84
C PHE A 132 0.83 -8.45 -5.93
N LEU A 133 0.72 -7.13 -5.79
CA LEU A 133 -0.59 -6.45 -5.77
C LEU A 133 -1.32 -6.52 -7.11
N SER A 134 -0.62 -6.75 -8.23
CA SER A 134 -1.25 -6.86 -9.55
C SER A 134 -1.99 -8.18 -9.77
N VAL A 135 -1.59 -9.25 -9.07
CA VAL A 135 -2.22 -10.58 -9.18
C VAL A 135 -3.17 -10.89 -8.02
N LEU A 136 -3.04 -10.18 -6.90
CA LEU A 136 -3.88 -10.38 -5.71
C LEU A 136 -5.22 -9.64 -5.83
N ARG A 137 -6.33 -10.38 -5.71
CA ARG A 137 -7.69 -9.81 -5.73
C ARG A 137 -8.50 -10.35 -4.55
N HIS A 138 -8.55 -9.58 -3.46
CA HIS A 138 -9.29 -9.97 -2.27
C HIS A 138 -9.84 -8.71 -1.55
N PRO A 139 -11.04 -8.74 -0.96
CA PRO A 139 -11.63 -7.57 -0.27
C PRO A 139 -10.83 -7.10 0.95
N HIS A 140 -10.06 -7.99 1.59
CA HIS A 140 -9.26 -7.71 2.78
C HIS A 140 -7.74 -7.64 2.50
N ILE A 141 -7.35 -7.41 1.23
CA ILE A 141 -5.97 -7.07 0.83
C ILE A 141 -6.02 -5.67 0.21
N VAL A 142 -5.04 -4.82 0.55
CA VAL A 142 -4.95 -3.45 0.02
C VAL A 142 -4.94 -3.47 -1.50
N LYS A 143 -5.70 -2.57 -2.13
CA LYS A 143 -5.78 -2.51 -3.58
C LYS A 143 -4.82 -1.48 -4.13
N MET A 144 -4.08 -1.90 -5.15
CA MET A 144 -3.39 -0.99 -6.05
C MET A 144 -4.40 -0.34 -7.00
N ARG A 145 -4.34 0.98 -7.08
CA ARG A 145 -5.29 1.83 -7.81
C ARG A 145 -4.68 2.46 -9.05
N GLY A 146 -3.38 2.72 -9.01
CA GLY A 146 -2.63 3.35 -10.08
C GLY A 146 -1.14 3.16 -9.87
N LEU A 147 -0.36 3.46 -10.90
CA LEU A 147 1.09 3.32 -10.92
C LEU A 147 1.74 4.55 -11.51
N ALA A 148 3.03 4.76 -11.28
CA ALA A 148 3.78 5.70 -12.07
C ALA A 148 3.86 5.25 -13.55
N SER A 149 3.92 6.20 -14.48
CA SER A 149 4.09 5.94 -15.92
C SER A 149 5.52 5.56 -16.32
N CYS A 150 6.43 5.45 -15.35
CA CYS A 150 7.82 5.06 -15.55
C CYS A 150 8.07 3.62 -15.10
N HIS A 151 9.25 3.09 -15.43
CA HIS A 151 9.64 1.73 -15.05
C HIS A 151 9.67 1.55 -13.51
N PRO A 152 9.25 0.38 -12.95
CA PRO A 152 9.27 0.10 -11.52
C PRO A 152 10.60 0.33 -10.78
N CYS A 153 11.71 0.29 -11.52
CA CYS A 153 13.05 0.54 -10.98
C CYS A 153 13.52 2.00 -11.12
N SER A 154 12.67 2.93 -11.55
CA SER A 154 12.98 4.36 -11.66
C SER A 154 12.95 5.08 -10.30
N GLU A 155 13.72 6.16 -10.14
CA GLU A 155 13.63 7.04 -8.94
C GLU A 155 12.25 7.64 -8.73
N SER A 156 11.59 7.98 -9.82
CA SER A 156 10.29 8.64 -9.82
C SER A 156 9.15 7.64 -9.74
N PHE A 157 9.47 6.36 -9.51
CA PHE A 157 8.46 5.32 -9.41
C PHE A 157 7.67 5.45 -8.11
N PHE A 158 6.35 5.29 -8.24
CA PHE A 158 5.43 5.31 -7.13
C PHE A 158 4.22 4.42 -7.41
N ILE A 159 3.51 4.08 -6.35
CA ILE A 159 2.30 3.27 -6.37
C ILE A 159 1.17 4.06 -5.72
N ILE A 160 0.00 4.07 -6.34
CA ILE A 160 -1.23 4.63 -5.74
C ILE A 160 -2.02 3.47 -5.13
N LEU A 161 -2.34 3.56 -3.84
CA LEU A 161 -3.03 2.56 -3.04
C LEU A 161 -4.32 3.13 -2.44
N ASP A 162 -5.23 2.25 -1.99
CA ASP A 162 -6.26 2.65 -1.03
C ASP A 162 -5.61 3.23 0.24
N ARG A 163 -6.10 4.38 0.72
CA ARG A 163 -5.64 4.98 1.98
C ARG A 163 -6.21 4.24 3.18
N LEU A 164 -5.32 3.88 4.10
CA LEU A 164 -5.65 3.33 5.42
C LEU A 164 -5.42 4.42 6.48
N TYR A 165 -6.30 4.47 7.48
CA TYR A 165 -6.42 5.58 8.44
C TYR A 165 -5.86 5.25 9.81
N ASP A 166 -5.94 3.99 10.20
CA ASP A 166 -5.26 3.48 11.38
C ASP A 166 -4.81 2.04 11.17
N THR A 167 -3.82 1.62 11.96
CA THR A 167 -3.29 0.25 11.98
C THR A 167 -3.99 -0.62 13.03
N LEU A 168 -3.86 -1.94 12.92
CA LEU A 168 -4.33 -2.88 13.95
C LEU A 168 -3.61 -2.64 15.27
N LYS A 169 -2.33 -2.23 15.24
CA LYS A 169 -1.61 -1.82 16.44
C LYS A 169 -2.35 -0.72 17.20
N GLU A 170 -2.62 0.39 16.52
CA GLU A 170 -3.35 1.52 17.11
C GLU A 170 -4.74 1.12 17.60
N ARG A 171 -5.44 0.25 16.84
CA ARG A 171 -6.76 -0.26 17.26
C ARG A 171 -6.67 -1.13 18.50
N VAL A 172 -5.69 -2.03 18.60
CA VAL A 172 -5.50 -2.88 19.78
C VAL A 172 -5.20 -2.03 21.01
N GLU A 173 -4.41 -0.96 20.89
CA GLU A 173 -4.15 -0.01 21.98
C GLU A 173 -5.42 0.72 22.41
N LYS A 174 -6.22 1.22 21.45
CA LYS A 174 -7.53 1.84 21.71
C LYS A 174 -8.48 0.85 22.38
N TRP A 175 -8.54 -0.39 21.89
CA TRP A 175 -9.37 -1.47 22.41
C TRP A 175 -8.97 -1.85 23.83
N SER A 176 -7.67 -1.92 24.15
CA SER A 176 -7.19 -2.17 25.51
C SER A 176 -7.68 -1.10 26.50
N LYS A 177 -7.62 0.18 26.11
CA LYS A 177 -8.14 1.31 26.92
C LYS A 177 -9.66 1.21 27.11
N ILE A 178 -10.41 0.86 26.06
CA ILE A 178 -11.87 0.71 26.12
C ILE A 178 -12.24 -0.49 27.00
N SER A 179 -11.57 -1.64 26.84
CA SER A 179 -11.84 -2.85 27.60
C SER A 179 -11.76 -2.61 29.10
N ARG A 180 -10.74 -1.87 29.56
CA ARG A 180 -10.59 -1.48 30.97
C ARG A 180 -11.73 -0.62 31.50
N LYS A 181 -12.27 0.28 30.67
CA LYS A 181 -13.42 1.13 31.06
C LYS A 181 -14.72 0.32 31.12
N VAL A 182 -14.90 -0.60 30.17
CA VAL A 182 -16.12 -1.42 30.05
C VAL A 182 -16.16 -2.55 31.08
N SER A 183 -15.02 -2.99 31.60
CA SER A 183 -14.93 -4.00 32.67
C SER A 183 -15.15 -3.44 34.08
N GLY A 184 -15.26 -2.12 34.25
CA GLY A 184 -15.50 -1.50 35.55
C GLY A 184 -16.90 -1.83 36.09
N VAL A 185 -17.01 -2.03 37.42
CA VAL A 185 -18.26 -2.39 38.11
C VAL A 185 -19.41 -1.45 37.76
N PHE A 186 -19.14 -0.14 37.67
CA PHE A 186 -20.14 0.87 37.28
C PHE A 186 -20.62 0.71 35.83
N SER A 187 -19.73 0.34 34.89
CA SER A 187 -20.11 0.09 33.49
C SER A 187 -20.91 -1.19 33.32
N LEU A 188 -20.68 -2.21 34.16
CA LEU A 188 -21.48 -3.45 34.16
C LEU A 188 -22.92 -3.18 34.60
N ILE A 189 -23.10 -2.30 35.58
CA ILE A 189 -24.42 -1.87 36.06
C ILE A 189 -25.16 -1.02 35.02
N LEU A 190 -24.44 -0.23 34.21
CA LEU A 190 -25.04 0.58 33.14
C LEU A 190 -25.30 -0.19 31.84
N ASP A 191 -24.49 -1.20 31.51
CA ASP A 191 -24.65 -2.08 30.34
C ASP A 191 -25.30 -3.42 30.73
N LYS A 192 -26.46 -3.36 31.41
CA LYS A 192 -27.21 -4.54 31.88
C LYS A 192 -27.49 -5.55 30.78
N ASN A 193 -27.81 -5.06 29.57
CA ASN A 193 -28.12 -5.91 28.42
C ASN A 193 -26.88 -6.36 27.64
N GLY A 194 -25.68 -5.89 28.03
CA GLY A 194 -24.41 -6.27 27.42
C GLY A 194 -24.23 -5.80 25.97
N VAL A 195 -25.04 -4.85 25.50
CA VAL A 195 -25.06 -4.43 24.09
C VAL A 195 -23.73 -3.80 23.69
N LYS A 196 -23.17 -2.95 24.54
CA LYS A 196 -21.88 -2.30 24.27
C LYS A 196 -20.75 -3.32 24.23
N ARG A 197 -20.75 -4.28 25.17
CA ARG A 197 -19.77 -5.38 25.22
C ARG A 197 -19.87 -6.29 24.00
N LYS A 198 -21.09 -6.69 23.60
CA LYS A 198 -21.32 -7.53 22.42
C LYS A 198 -20.84 -6.84 21.14
N LYS A 199 -21.20 -5.56 20.94
CA LYS A 199 -20.74 -4.78 19.78
C LYS A 199 -19.21 -4.65 19.75
N PHE A 200 -18.59 -4.39 20.90
CA PHE A 200 -17.14 -4.29 21.02
C PHE A 200 -16.43 -5.61 20.68
N MET A 201 -16.95 -6.74 21.17
CA MET A 201 -16.43 -8.07 20.83
C MET A 201 -16.62 -8.39 19.34
N ALA A 202 -17.80 -8.11 18.79
CA ALA A 202 -18.10 -8.34 17.39
C ALA A 202 -17.10 -7.63 16.46
N ASN A 203 -16.76 -6.37 16.73
CA ASN A 203 -15.76 -5.64 15.94
C ASN A 203 -14.38 -6.33 15.92
N ARG A 204 -13.96 -6.93 17.04
CA ARG A 204 -12.68 -7.64 17.15
C ARG A 204 -12.71 -8.98 16.41
N ILE A 205 -13.82 -9.71 16.53
CA ILE A 205 -14.02 -10.98 15.81
C ILE A 205 -14.07 -10.71 14.30
N CYS A 206 -14.76 -9.66 13.84
CA CYS A 206 -14.76 -9.26 12.44
C CYS A 206 -13.35 -8.96 11.94
N ALA A 207 -12.56 -8.17 12.67
CA ALA A 207 -11.17 -7.89 12.28
C ALA A 207 -10.32 -9.17 12.18
N ALA A 208 -10.44 -10.09 13.15
CA ALA A 208 -9.75 -11.38 13.11
C ALA A 208 -10.18 -12.23 11.90
N TYR A 209 -11.49 -12.32 11.65
CA TYR A 209 -12.06 -13.04 10.51
C TYR A 209 -11.54 -12.50 9.17
N GLU A 210 -11.48 -11.17 9.01
CA GLU A 210 -11.02 -10.54 7.78
C GLU A 210 -9.54 -10.80 7.51
N ILE A 211 -8.71 -10.76 8.55
CA ILE A 211 -7.30 -11.14 8.48
C ILE A 211 -7.18 -12.61 8.09
N CYS A 212 -7.91 -13.51 8.77
CA CYS A 212 -7.92 -14.94 8.44
C CYS A 212 -8.36 -15.19 6.99
N SER A 213 -9.38 -14.46 6.52
CA SER A 213 -9.87 -14.52 5.14
C SER A 213 -8.79 -14.09 4.14
N ALA A 214 -8.05 -13.02 4.41
CA ALA A 214 -6.93 -12.60 3.56
C ALA A 214 -5.78 -13.61 3.53
N ILE A 215 -5.39 -14.13 4.70
CA ILE A 215 -4.31 -15.13 4.81
C ILE A 215 -4.70 -16.43 4.12
N HIS A 216 -5.95 -16.89 4.30
CA HIS A 216 -6.47 -18.05 3.61
C HIS A 216 -6.40 -17.88 2.08
N TYR A 217 -6.80 -16.71 1.57
CA TYR A 217 -6.66 -16.40 0.14
C TYR A 217 -5.20 -16.45 -0.33
N LEU A 218 -4.25 -15.89 0.42
CA LEU A 218 -2.82 -15.96 0.08
C LEU A 218 -2.33 -17.41 0.02
N HIS A 219 -2.68 -18.23 1.01
CA HIS A 219 -2.29 -19.64 1.05
C HIS A 219 -2.89 -20.44 -0.12
N MET A 220 -4.14 -20.16 -0.51
CA MET A 220 -4.77 -20.78 -1.68
C MET A 220 -4.09 -20.40 -3.00
N ASN A 221 -3.36 -19.28 -3.03
CA ASN A 221 -2.54 -18.87 -4.18
C ASN A 221 -1.06 -19.26 -4.01
N GLY A 222 -0.71 -20.11 -3.03
CA GLY A 222 0.66 -20.55 -2.80
C GLY A 222 1.60 -19.48 -2.22
N ILE A 223 1.05 -18.40 -1.64
CA ILE A 223 1.83 -17.28 -1.11
C ILE A 223 1.88 -17.34 0.41
N ILE A 224 3.09 -17.24 0.97
CA ILE A 224 3.33 -17.11 2.41
C ILE A 224 3.73 -15.66 2.70
N TYR A 225 2.89 -14.89 3.42
CA TYR A 225 3.11 -13.46 3.66
C TYR A 225 4.32 -13.16 4.56
N ARG A 226 4.69 -14.08 5.46
CA ARG A 226 5.85 -14.06 6.39
C ARG A 226 6.02 -12.88 7.36
N ASP A 227 5.40 -11.72 7.11
CA ASP A 227 5.50 -10.52 7.96
C ASP A 227 4.12 -10.07 8.46
N LEU A 228 3.29 -11.02 8.92
CA LEU A 228 2.02 -10.69 9.53
C LEU A 228 2.23 -10.11 10.94
N LYS A 229 2.10 -8.79 11.06
CA LYS A 229 2.16 -8.05 12.32
C LYS A 229 1.10 -6.94 12.39
N PRO A 230 0.72 -6.46 13.58
CA PRO A 230 -0.33 -5.45 13.73
C PRO A 230 -0.08 -4.14 12.96
N GLU A 231 1.18 -3.77 12.73
CA GLU A 231 1.58 -2.61 11.93
C GLU A 231 1.25 -2.76 10.44
N ASN A 232 1.20 -4.00 9.93
CA ASN A 232 0.97 -4.29 8.51
C ASN A 232 -0.52 -4.51 8.17
N VAL A 233 -1.41 -4.38 9.14
CA VAL A 233 -2.87 -4.45 8.94
C VAL A 233 -3.45 -3.07 9.16
N GLY A 234 -3.99 -2.46 8.10
CA GLY A 234 -4.63 -1.14 8.19
C GLY A 234 -6.12 -1.19 7.92
N PHE A 235 -6.83 -0.15 8.35
CA PHE A 235 -8.28 -0.01 8.21
C PHE A 235 -8.61 1.22 7.37
N ASP A 236 -9.56 1.08 6.45
CA ASP A 236 -10.01 2.17 5.59
C ASP A 236 -11.21 2.95 6.18
N VAL A 237 -11.65 4.01 5.49
CA VAL A 237 -12.80 4.88 5.87
C VAL A 237 -14.15 4.17 5.75
N ARG A 238 -14.22 2.87 5.43
CA ARG A 238 -15.52 2.20 5.39
C ARG A 238 -16.05 2.09 6.81
N VAL A 239 -16.80 3.11 7.21
CA VAL A 239 -17.85 2.98 8.21
C VAL A 239 -18.77 1.91 7.64
N ARG A 240 -18.64 0.68 8.15
CA ARG A 240 -19.67 -0.32 7.96
C ARG A 240 -20.87 0.17 8.74
N SER A 241 -21.78 0.81 8.01
CA SER A 241 -23.15 1.08 8.45
C SER A 241 -23.83 -0.23 8.79
#